data_AF-A0A9X4HVX0-F1
#
_entry.id   AF-A0A9X4HVX0-F1
#
_cell.length_a   1.000
_cell.length_b   1.000
_cell.length_c   1.000
_cell.angle_alpha   90.00
_cell.angle_beta   90.00
_cell.angle_gamma   90.00
#
_symmetry.space_group_name_H-M   'P 1'
#
loop_
_entity.id
_entity.type
_entity.pdbx_description
1 polymer ?
#
loop_
_entity_poly.entity_id
_entity_poly.type
_entity_poly.pdbx_seq_one_letter_code
_entity_poly.pdbx_strand_id
1 'polypeptide(L)' 'MEDEAATTADALELLAMNQTALRAAIEELSTWIRQRGSVNVHDNVMTALHVLDTNADAITNAIGRLRSHDH' A
#
# COMPACT_ATOMS: atom_id res chain seq x y z
N MET A 1 11.17 -24.63 3.02
CA MET A 1 10.69 -23.92 4.22
C MET A 1 11.36 -22.58 4.39
N GLU A 2 12.68 -22.50 4.63
CA GLU A 2 13.43 -21.22 4.74
C GLU A 2 13.36 -20.40 3.42
N ASP A 3 13.69 -21.04 2.30
CA ASP A 3 13.61 -20.46 0.95
C ASP A 3 12.18 -20.04 0.52
N GLU A 4 11.16 -20.75 1.04
CA GLU A 4 9.75 -20.44 0.75
C GLU A 4 9.28 -19.20 1.54
N ALA A 5 9.75 -19.04 2.78
CA ALA A 5 9.46 -17.86 3.60
C ALA A 5 10.13 -16.61 3.01
N ALA A 6 11.39 -16.73 2.57
CA ALA A 6 12.11 -15.67 1.88
C ALA A 6 11.41 -15.27 0.56
N THR A 7 11.08 -16.23 -0.29
CA THR A 7 10.36 -15.98 -1.55
C THR A 7 9.01 -15.30 -1.31
N THR A 8 8.28 -15.71 -0.25
CA THR A 8 7.01 -15.08 0.11
C THR A 8 7.22 -13.65 0.60
N ALA A 9 8.25 -13.39 1.41
CA ALA A 9 8.57 -12.04 1.89
C ALA A 9 8.92 -11.10 0.72
N ASP A 10 9.71 -11.57 -0.24
CA ASP A 10 10.11 -10.76 -1.41
C ASP A 10 8.89 -10.43 -2.30
N ALA A 11 7.99 -11.39 -2.51
CA ALA A 11 6.73 -11.14 -3.22
C ALA A 11 5.84 -10.11 -2.48
N LEU A 12 5.81 -10.17 -1.15
CA LEU A 12 5.08 -9.19 -0.33
C LEU A 12 5.74 -7.81 -0.36
N GLU A 13 7.07 -7.72 -0.46
CA GLU A 13 7.76 -6.43 -0.65
C GLU A 13 7.35 -5.76 -1.96
N LEU A 14 7.33 -6.51 -3.06
CA LEU A 14 6.84 -6.00 -4.34
C LEU A 14 5.37 -5.53 -4.23
N LEU A 15 4.54 -6.26 -3.48
CA LEU A 15 3.16 -5.87 -3.25
C LEU A 15 3.05 -4.59 -2.40
N ALA A 16 3.89 -4.43 -1.37
CA ALA A 16 3.96 -3.22 -0.56
C ALA A 16 4.38 -2.00 -1.39
N MET A 17 5.38 -2.16 -2.27
CA MET A 17 5.79 -1.13 -3.22
C MET A 17 4.64 -0.72 -4.14
N ASN A 18 3.85 -1.69 -4.60
CA ASN A 18 2.65 -1.42 -5.40
C ASN A 18 1.58 -0.66 -4.61
N GLN A 19 1.35 -0.95 -3.32
CA GLN A 19 0.42 -0.16 -2.49
C GLN A 19 0.84 1.31 -2.44
N THR A 20 2.12 1.57 -2.19
CA THR A 20 2.68 2.93 -2.14
C THR A 20 2.57 3.65 -3.48
N ALA A 21 2.92 2.98 -4.58
CA ALA A 21 2.86 3.56 -5.92
C ALA A 21 1.42 3.89 -6.34
N LEU A 22 0.47 2.98 -6.08
CA LEU A 22 -0.94 3.19 -6.38
C LEU A 22 -1.54 4.31 -5.54
N ARG A 23 -1.20 4.37 -4.24
CA ARG A 23 -1.62 5.48 -3.37
C ARG A 23 -1.16 6.81 -3.96
N ALA A 24 0.14 6.95 -4.24
CA ALA A 24 0.70 8.20 -4.73
C ALA A 24 0.04 8.65 -6.05
N ALA A 25 -0.12 7.72 -7.00
CA ALA A 25 -0.75 8.02 -8.29
C ALA A 25 -2.21 8.46 -8.13
N ILE A 26 -2.98 7.78 -7.27
CA ILE A 26 -4.39 8.12 -7.04
C ILE A 26 -4.52 9.43 -6.26
N GLU A 27 -3.64 9.70 -5.30
CA GLU A 27 -3.60 10.96 -4.53
C GLU A 27 -3.31 12.16 -5.44
N GLU A 28 -2.38 12.03 -6.38
CA GLU A 28 -2.08 13.07 -7.37
C GLU A 28 -3.30 13.37 -8.26
N LEU A 29 -3.95 12.33 -8.79
CA LEU A 29 -5.17 12.47 -9.59
C LEU A 29 -6.32 13.09 -8.78
N SER A 30 -6.49 12.66 -7.54
CA SER A 30 -7.47 13.20 -6.60
C SER A 30 -7.24 14.69 -6.32
N THR A 31 -5.98 15.09 -6.16
CA THR A 31 -5.58 16.48 -5.95
C THR A 31 -5.90 17.34 -7.17
N TRP A 32 -5.65 16.84 -8.38
CA TRP A 32 -6.01 17.53 -9.62
C TRP A 32 -7.53 17.69 -9.80
N ILE A 33 -8.31 16.68 -9.41
CA ILE A 33 -9.78 16.75 -9.37
C ILE A 33 -10.24 17.81 -8.35
N ARG A 34 -9.64 17.85 -7.17
CA ARG A 34 -9.94 18.85 -6.12
C ARG A 34 -9.71 20.28 -6.60
N GLN A 35 -8.59 20.51 -7.30
CA GLN A 35 -8.24 21.83 -7.85
C GLN A 35 -9.28 22.36 -8.84
N ARG A 36 -10.15 21.49 -9.37
CA ARG A 36 -11.24 21.84 -10.30
C ARG A 36 -12.60 22.00 -9.62
N GLY A 37 -12.61 22.03 -8.29
CA GLY A 37 -13.81 22.27 -7.49
C GLY A 37 -14.52 21.01 -6.99
N SER A 38 -14.09 19.82 -7.41
CA SER A 38 -14.69 18.55 -6.99
C SER A 38 -14.12 18.05 -5.66
N VAL A 39 -14.33 18.83 -4.60
CA VAL A 39 -13.81 18.54 -3.24
C VAL A 39 -14.39 17.25 -2.67
N ASN A 40 -15.69 17.00 -2.86
CA ASN A 40 -16.35 15.78 -2.40
C ASN A 40 -15.77 14.50 -3.03
N VAL A 41 -15.38 14.56 -4.31
CA VAL A 41 -14.72 13.43 -4.98
C VAL A 41 -13.35 13.19 -4.36
N HIS A 42 -12.60 14.25 -4.09
CA HIS A 42 -11.31 14.14 -3.39
C HIS A 42 -11.44 13.49 -2.02
N ASP A 43 -12.40 13.94 -1.20
CA ASP A 43 -12.62 13.38 0.15
C ASP A 43 -12.99 11.89 0.12
N ASN A 44 -13.83 11.49 -0.84
CA ASN A 44 -14.16 10.08 -1.08
C ASN A 44 -12.93 9.27 -1.48
N VAL A 45 -12.07 9.82 -2.34
CA VAL A 45 -10.81 9.16 -2.72
C VAL A 45 -9.86 9.06 -1.53
N MET A 46 -9.72 10.09 -0.70
CA MET A 46 -8.88 10.02 0.50
C MET A 46 -9.35 8.94 1.48
N THR A 47 -10.66 8.76 1.63
CA THR A 47 -11.24 7.67 2.41
C THR A 47 -10.87 6.30 1.83
N ALA A 48 -10.90 6.15 0.51
CA ALA A 48 -10.48 4.92 -0.15
C ALA A 48 -8.96 4.67 -0.04
N LEU A 49 -8.13 5.72 -0.13
CA LEU A 49 -6.69 5.64 0.03
C LEU A 49 -6.28 5.17 1.43
N HIS A 50 -7.08 5.45 2.46
CA HIS A 50 -6.85 4.93 3.81
C HIS A 50 -6.88 3.38 3.87
N VAL A 51 -7.67 2.74 2.99
CA VAL A 51 -7.67 1.27 2.88
C VAL A 51 -6.35 0.78 2.28
N LEU A 52 -5.77 1.48 1.31
CA LEU A 52 -4.45 1.15 0.77
C LEU A 52 -3.36 1.30 1.83
N ASP A 53 -3.42 2.32 2.69
CA ASP A 53 -2.48 2.48 3.81
C ASP A 53 -2.57 1.30 4.78
N THR A 54 -3.80 0.96 5.19
CA THR A 54 -4.04 -0.16 6.10
C THR A 54 -3.51 -1.48 5.54
N ASN A 55 -3.65 -1.69 4.23
CA ASN A 55 -3.11 -2.86 3.55
C ASN A 55 -1.59 -2.83 3.49
N ALA A 56 -0.98 -1.68 3.18
CA ALA A 56 0.47 -1.53 3.18
C ALA A 56 1.07 -1.86 4.56
N ASP A 57 0.47 -1.34 5.63
CA ASP A 57 0.88 -1.63 7.01
C ASP A 57 0.75 -3.13 7.35
N ALA A 58 -0.35 -3.75 6.95
CA ALA A 58 -0.57 -5.18 7.17
C ALA A 58 0.47 -6.05 6.41
N ILE A 59 0.81 -5.66 5.17
CA ILE A 59 1.83 -6.35 4.36
C ILE A 59 3.21 -6.17 5.00
N THR A 60 3.58 -4.96 5.42
CA THR A 60 4.86 -4.70 6.11
C THR A 60 4.98 -5.52 7.39
N ASN A 61 3.90 -5.62 8.17
CA ASN A 61 3.87 -6.48 9.36
C ASN A 61 4.05 -7.97 9.00
N ALA A 62 3.43 -8.44 7.92
CA ALA A 62 3.57 -9.82 7.45
C ALA A 62 5.01 -10.14 7.01
N ILE A 63 5.67 -9.22 6.28
CA ILE A 63 7.08 -9.33 5.89
C ILE A 63 7.96 -9.45 7.15
N GLY A 64 7.74 -8.58 8.14
CA GLY A 64 8.48 -8.63 9.41
C GLY A 64 8.36 -9.99 10.10
N ARG A 65 7.16 -10.58 10.12
CA ARG A 65 6.93 -11.92 10.70
C ARG A 65 7.64 -13.02 9.93
N LEU A 66 7.57 -13.00 8.59
CA LEU A 66 8.25 -14.00 7.76
C LEU A 66 9.76 -13.96 7.94
N ARG A 67 10.35 -12.75 7.99
CA ARG A 67 11.79 -12.57 8.18
C ARG A 67 12.27 -12.81 9.62
N SER A 68 11.41 -12.60 10.62
CA SER A 68 11.73 -12.95 12.01
C SER A 68 11.74 -14.45 12.26
N HIS A 69 11.06 -15.23 11.42
CA HIS A 69 11.10 -16.69 11.45
C HIS A 69 12.33 -17.27 10.71
N ASP A 70 13.17 -16.41 10.13
CA ASP A 70 14.37 -16.72 9.35
C ASP A 70 15.66 -16.68 10.21
N HIS A 71 15.54 -16.36 11.51
CA HIS A 71 16.64 -16.36 12.50
C HIS A 71 16.33 -17.38 13.60
#